data_AF-A0A0A9PYU3-F1
#
_entry.id   AF-A0A0A9PYU3-F1
#
_cell.length_a   1.000
_cell.length_b   1.000
_cell.length_c   1.000
_cell.angle_alpha   90.00
_cell.angle_beta   90.00
_cell.angle_gamma   90.00
#
_symmetry.space_group_name_H-M   'P 1'
#
loop_
_entity.id
_entity.type
_entity.pdbx_description
1 polymer ?
#
loop_
_entity_poly.entity_id
_entity_poly.type
_entity_poly.pdbx_seq_one_letter_code
_entity_poly.pdbx_strand_id
1 'polypeptide(L)'
;MKPQTIIWVANRDAPIKGGNGSLTLTANSLDLLDRRGNKVWSGGTLSTNSPQAFLLDSGNLIVNDSTSNSPLWKSFDQPCNTLLSGMKIGYDTSANQYLQLRSWKSDLDPSSGDYYLRLDPRKLPDVLLFHSSVLIYRMGHGMVRGSAVFLF
;
A
#
# COMPACT_ATOMS: atom_id res chain seq x y z
N MET A 1 25.53 9.87 -8.43
CA MET A 1 24.20 9.27 -8.72
C MET A 1 23.28 9.65 -7.58
N LYS A 2 22.03 10.04 -7.85
CA LYS A 2 21.05 10.25 -6.76
C LYS A 2 20.54 8.88 -6.30
N PRO A 3 20.46 8.61 -4.98
CA PRO A 3 19.85 7.38 -4.51
C PRO A 3 18.39 7.30 -4.97
N GLN A 4 17.95 6.12 -5.39
CA GLN A 4 16.56 5.90 -5.78
C GLN A 4 15.71 5.69 -4.52
N THR A 5 14.68 6.50 -4.36
CA THR A 5 13.71 6.36 -3.26
C THR A 5 12.53 5.54 -3.73
N ILE A 6 12.30 4.39 -3.11
CA ILE A 6 11.15 3.51 -3.40
C ILE A 6 10.05 3.81 -2.39
N ILE A 7 8.87 4.19 -2.89
CA ILE A 7 7.74 4.65 -2.06
C ILE A 7 6.61 3.62 -1.96
N TRP A 8 6.56 2.64 -2.86
CA TRP A 8 5.54 1.59 -2.90
C TRP A 8 6.04 0.36 -3.66
N VAL A 9 5.66 -0.84 -3.22
CA VAL A 9 6.06 -2.12 -3.83
C VAL A 9 4.88 -3.10 -3.82
N ALA A 10 4.36 -3.47 -5.00
CA ALA A 10 3.20 -4.37 -5.13
C ALA A 10 3.45 -5.75 -4.50
N ASN A 11 4.49 -6.44 -4.96
CA ASN A 11 4.77 -7.84 -4.65
C ASN A 11 5.87 -7.99 -3.60
N ARG A 12 5.85 -7.14 -2.57
CA ARG A 12 6.95 -7.03 -1.60
C ARG A 12 7.30 -8.35 -0.88
N ASP A 13 6.30 -9.19 -0.65
CA ASP A 13 6.46 -10.49 0.02
C ASP A 13 6.53 -11.68 -0.96
N ALA A 14 6.44 -11.41 -2.26
CA ALA A 14 6.47 -12.40 -3.34
C ALA A 14 7.37 -11.90 -4.49
N PRO A 15 8.70 -11.87 -4.31
CA PRO A 15 9.61 -11.40 -5.35
C PRO A 15 9.61 -12.33 -6.56
N ILE A 16 9.64 -11.76 -7.76
CA ILE A 16 9.83 -12.53 -9.00
C ILE A 16 11.25 -13.10 -9.00
N LYS A 17 11.38 -14.41 -9.13
CA LYS A 17 12.68 -15.10 -9.13
C LYS A 17 13.23 -15.21 -10.56
N GLY A 18 14.48 -14.79 -10.76
CA GLY A 18 15.28 -15.19 -11.91
C GLY A 18 14.88 -14.61 -13.27
N GLY A 19 14.24 -13.43 -13.31
CA GLY A 19 13.98 -12.76 -14.58
C GLY A 19 12.94 -11.64 -14.51
N ASN A 20 12.47 -11.24 -15.68
CA ASN A 20 11.49 -10.17 -15.85
C ASN A 20 10.07 -10.65 -15.49
N GLY A 21 9.21 -9.70 -15.15
CA GLY A 21 7.76 -9.90 -15.06
C GLY A 21 7.01 -8.86 -15.87
N SER A 22 5.70 -9.04 -15.98
CA SER A 22 4.80 -8.09 -16.64
C SER A 22 3.64 -7.71 -15.73
N LEU A 23 3.34 -6.42 -15.67
CA LEU A 23 2.10 -5.92 -15.05
C LEU A 23 1.03 -5.89 -16.13
N THR A 24 -0.05 -6.65 -15.93
CA THR A 24 -1.13 -6.84 -16.89
C THR A 24 -2.43 -6.32 -16.31
N LEU A 25 -3.11 -5.43 -17.04
CA LEU A 25 -4.45 -4.97 -16.73
C LEU A 25 -5.46 -5.69 -17.62
N THR A 26 -6.47 -6.29 -17.00
CA THR A 26 -7.60 -6.94 -17.68
C THR A 26 -8.91 -6.36 -17.18
N ALA A 27 -10.03 -6.74 -17.83
CA ALA A 27 -11.38 -6.42 -17.37
C ALA A 27 -11.66 -6.86 -15.92
N ASN A 28 -10.94 -7.87 -15.44
CA ASN A 28 -11.20 -8.55 -14.17
C ASN A 28 -10.12 -8.34 -13.11
N SER A 29 -8.94 -7.83 -13.45
CA SER A 29 -7.83 -7.75 -12.51
C SER A 29 -6.67 -6.87 -12.99
N LEU A 30 -5.88 -6.39 -12.02
CA LEU A 30 -4.53 -5.89 -12.21
C LEU A 30 -3.56 -6.94 -11.64
N ASP A 31 -2.84 -7.65 -12.50
CA ASP A 31 -2.01 -8.80 -12.12
C ASP A 31 -0.54 -8.58 -12.47
N LEU A 32 0.36 -8.98 -11.57
CA LEU A 32 1.78 -9.11 -11.85
C LEU A 32 2.11 -10.57 -12.15
N LEU A 33 2.65 -10.81 -13.34
CA LEU A 33 3.00 -12.14 -13.82
C LEU A 33 4.52 -12.33 -13.89
N ASP A 34 5.00 -13.53 -13.59
CA ASP A 34 6.39 -13.91 -13.87
C ASP A 34 6.61 -14.19 -15.37
N ARG A 35 7.86 -14.46 -15.77
CA ARG A 35 8.22 -14.80 -17.15
C ARG A 35 7.49 -16.02 -17.71
N ARG A 36 6.97 -16.92 -16.86
CA ARG A 36 6.22 -18.12 -17.25
C ARG A 36 4.71 -17.87 -17.32
N GLY A 37 4.26 -16.64 -17.02
CA GLY A 37 2.85 -16.28 -16.97
C GLY A 37 2.16 -16.64 -15.65
N ASN A 38 2.91 -17.08 -14.61
CA ASN A 38 2.32 -17.36 -13.31
C ASN A 38 2.02 -16.05 -12.58
N LYS A 39 0.85 -15.98 -11.94
CA LYS A 39 0.46 -14.84 -11.11
C LYS A 39 1.26 -14.80 -9.82
N VAL A 40 2.04 -13.74 -9.64
CA VAL A 40 2.87 -13.49 -8.44
C VAL A 40 2.18 -12.55 -7.46
N TRP A 41 1.40 -11.60 -7.98
CA TRP A 41 0.62 -10.66 -7.18
C TRP A 41 -0.63 -10.21 -7.94
N SER A 42 -1.66 -9.79 -7.22
CA SER A 42 -2.87 -9.21 -7.77
C SER A 42 -3.34 -8.03 -6.93
N GLY A 43 -3.79 -6.96 -7.59
CA GLY A 43 -4.50 -5.86 -6.94
C GLY A 43 -5.89 -6.23 -6.44
N GLY A 44 -6.40 -7.40 -6.84
CA GLY A 44 -7.74 -7.89 -6.52
C GLY A 44 -8.64 -7.96 -7.75
N THR A 45 -9.91 -8.28 -7.50
CA THR A 45 -10.91 -8.42 -8.56
C THR A 45 -11.44 -7.05 -8.98
N LEU A 46 -11.35 -6.79 -10.27
CA LEU A 46 -12.05 -5.72 -10.98
C LEU A 46 -13.29 -6.31 -11.65
N SER A 47 -14.26 -5.46 -12.00
CA SER A 47 -15.44 -5.85 -12.78
C SER A 47 -15.81 -4.70 -13.70
N THR A 48 -15.11 -4.57 -14.81
CA THR A 48 -15.25 -3.45 -15.75
C THR A 48 -15.05 -3.92 -17.19
N ASN A 49 -15.77 -3.30 -18.12
CA ASN A 49 -15.59 -3.57 -19.55
C ASN A 49 -14.46 -2.75 -20.18
N SER A 50 -14.00 -1.69 -19.50
CA SER A 50 -13.07 -0.70 -20.05
C SER A 50 -12.11 -0.19 -18.97
N PRO A 51 -11.23 -1.05 -18.43
CA PRO A 51 -10.27 -0.67 -17.39
C PRO A 51 -9.20 0.28 -17.93
N GLN A 52 -8.87 1.31 -17.16
CA GLN A 52 -7.80 2.25 -17.44
C GLN A 52 -6.93 2.46 -16.21
N ALA A 53 -5.61 2.39 -16.35
CA ALA A 53 -4.67 2.65 -15.27
C ALA A 53 -4.02 4.03 -15.42
N PHE A 54 -3.95 4.78 -14.32
CA PHE A 54 -3.33 6.10 -14.27
C PHE A 54 -2.38 6.18 -13.07
N LEU A 55 -1.17 6.68 -13.29
CA LEU A 55 -0.30 7.13 -12.22
C LEU A 55 -0.52 8.62 -12.02
N LEU A 56 -1.12 8.99 -10.89
CA LEU A 56 -1.38 10.39 -10.56
C LEU A 56 -0.10 11.10 -10.09
N ASP A 57 -0.07 12.43 -10.18
CA ASP A 57 1.05 13.25 -9.67
C ASP A 57 1.30 13.09 -8.17
N SER A 58 0.29 12.63 -7.41
CA SER A 58 0.44 12.27 -6.01
C SER A 58 1.28 11.01 -5.77
N GLY A 59 1.58 10.24 -6.82
CA GLY A 59 2.21 8.92 -6.76
C GLY A 59 1.20 7.78 -6.61
N ASN A 60 -0.10 8.07 -6.56
CA ASN A 60 -1.14 7.03 -6.47
C ASN A 60 -1.39 6.42 -7.85
N LEU A 61 -1.05 5.14 -8.01
CA LEU A 61 -1.50 4.33 -9.13
C LEU A 61 -2.96 3.93 -8.90
N ILE A 62 -3.83 4.26 -9.85
CA ILE A 62 -5.26 3.95 -9.78
C ILE A 62 -5.69 3.16 -11.01
N VAL A 63 -6.76 2.38 -10.86
CA VAL A 63 -7.51 1.76 -11.96
C VAL A 63 -8.94 2.28 -11.93
N ASN A 64 -9.42 2.81 -13.05
CA ASN A 64 -10.79 3.30 -13.24
C ASN A 64 -11.51 2.49 -14.33
N ASP A 65 -12.84 2.56 -14.32
CA ASP A 65 -13.66 2.25 -15.50
C ASP A 65 -13.80 3.55 -16.32
N SER A 66 -13.62 3.49 -17.64
CA SER A 66 -13.81 4.65 -18.54
C SER A 66 -15.19 5.34 -18.42
N THR A 67 -16.19 4.64 -17.88
CA THR A 67 -17.57 5.12 -17.72
C THR A 67 -17.87 5.61 -16.30
N SER A 68 -16.94 5.44 -15.35
CA SER A 68 -17.12 5.80 -13.94
C SER A 68 -16.02 6.74 -13.46
N ASN A 69 -16.41 7.73 -12.66
CA ASN A 69 -15.46 8.64 -12.01
C ASN A 69 -14.86 8.06 -10.72
N SER A 70 -15.36 6.92 -10.24
CA SER A 70 -14.90 6.29 -9.01
C SER A 70 -13.84 5.22 -9.31
N PRO A 71 -12.65 5.28 -8.68
CA PRO A 71 -11.64 4.26 -8.86
C PRO A 71 -12.08 2.88 -8.36
N LEU A 72 -11.78 1.87 -9.18
CA LEU A 72 -11.97 0.46 -8.86
C LEU A 72 -10.85 -0.07 -7.97
N TRP A 73 -9.65 0.46 -8.11
CA TRP A 73 -8.47 0.08 -7.33
C TRP A 73 -7.53 1.27 -7.15
N LYS A 74 -6.85 1.35 -6.00
CA LYS A 74 -5.85 2.39 -5.69
C LYS A 74 -4.69 1.78 -4.91
N SER A 75 -3.46 2.05 -5.34
CA SER A 75 -2.24 1.67 -4.61
C SER A 75 -2.19 2.23 -3.18
N PHE A 76 -2.74 3.43 -2.97
CA PHE A 76 -2.78 4.08 -1.66
C PHE A 76 -3.67 3.38 -0.63
N ASP A 77 -4.55 2.47 -1.07
CA ASP A 77 -5.35 1.63 -0.16
C ASP A 77 -4.56 0.37 0.28
N GLN A 78 -3.32 0.18 -0.20
CA GLN A 78 -2.42 -0.90 0.17
C GLN A 78 -1.02 -0.34 0.51
N PRO A 79 -0.87 0.34 1.66
CA PRO A 79 0.38 0.97 2.08
C PRO A 79 1.52 -0.04 2.27
N CYS A 80 2.74 0.44 1.99
CA CYS A 80 3.99 -0.29 2.27
C CYS A 80 4.66 0.27 3.53
N ASN A 81 5.87 0.84 3.41
CA ASN A 81 6.64 1.44 4.51
C ASN A 81 6.57 2.96 4.56
N THR A 82 6.04 3.61 3.51
CA THR A 82 6.01 5.06 3.35
C THR A 82 4.59 5.57 3.37
N LEU A 83 4.37 6.71 4.04
CA LEU A 83 3.14 7.47 3.96
C LEU A 83 3.34 8.69 3.08
N LEU A 84 2.53 8.80 2.03
CA LEU A 84 2.47 9.95 1.13
C LEU A 84 1.23 10.80 1.44
N SER A 85 1.27 12.06 1.03
CA SER A 85 0.11 12.94 1.12
C SER A 85 -1.09 12.34 0.38
N GLY A 86 -2.25 12.27 1.04
CA GLY A 86 -3.47 11.67 0.51
C GLY A 86 -3.65 10.18 0.82
N MET A 87 -2.63 9.49 1.34
CA MET A 87 -2.80 8.15 1.91
C MET A 87 -3.57 8.21 3.24
N LYS A 88 -4.21 7.09 3.59
CA LYS A 88 -4.91 6.93 4.86
C LYS A 88 -4.18 5.88 5.71
N ILE A 89 -4.24 6.02 7.03
CA ILE A 89 -3.90 4.99 8.00
C ILE A 89 -5.12 4.85 8.91
N GLY A 90 -5.51 3.63 9.25
CA GLY A 90 -6.75 3.40 9.98
C GLY A 90 -7.19 1.96 10.01
N TYR A 91 -8.49 1.78 10.22
CA TYR A 91 -9.16 0.51 10.07
C TYR A 91 -10.16 0.62 8.92
N ASP A 92 -9.98 -0.20 7.90
CA ASP A 92 -10.96 -0.36 6.83
C ASP A 92 -12.01 -1.36 7.30
N THR A 93 -13.21 -0.86 7.60
CA THR A 93 -14.33 -1.68 8.04
C THR A 93 -14.92 -2.53 6.92
N SER A 94 -14.75 -2.12 5.65
CA SER A 94 -15.24 -2.86 4.50
C SER A 94 -14.37 -4.07 4.18
N ALA A 95 -13.05 -3.91 4.29
CA ALA A 95 -12.06 -4.98 4.11
C ALA A 95 -11.75 -5.75 5.40
N ASN A 96 -12.28 -5.30 6.55
CA ASN A 96 -11.99 -5.84 7.88
C ASN A 96 -10.48 -5.94 8.17
N GLN A 97 -9.73 -4.90 7.80
CA GLN A 97 -8.26 -4.89 7.83
C GLN A 97 -7.72 -3.54 8.31
N TYR A 98 -6.56 -3.57 8.99
CA TYR A 98 -5.82 -2.34 9.30
C TYR A 98 -5.06 -1.83 8.08
N LEU A 99 -5.29 -0.56 7.78
CA LEU A 99 -4.50 0.22 6.85
C LEU A 99 -3.31 0.77 7.63
N GLN A 100 -2.16 0.09 7.58
CA GLN A 100 -1.00 0.34 8.43
C GLN A 100 0.29 0.38 7.61
N LEU A 101 1.28 1.15 8.07
CA LEU A 101 2.61 1.12 7.48
C LEU A 101 3.39 -0.05 8.06
N ARG A 102 4.15 -0.76 7.24
CA ARG A 102 5.04 -1.84 7.68
C ARG A 102 6.42 -1.64 7.09
N SER A 103 7.41 -1.58 7.98
CA SER A 103 8.83 -1.46 7.66
C SER A 103 9.29 -2.49 6.64
N TRP A 104 10.38 -2.19 5.96
CA TRP A 104 11.14 -3.18 5.21
C TRP A 104 11.91 -4.08 6.18
N LYS A 105 12.26 -5.28 5.73
CA LYS A 105 13.05 -6.21 6.52
C LYS A 105 14.50 -5.74 6.65
N SER A 106 15.02 -5.10 5.61
CA SER A 106 16.31 -4.38 5.62
C SER A 106 16.37 -3.37 4.47
N ASP A 107 17.42 -2.56 4.41
CA ASP A 107 17.64 -1.60 3.32
C ASP A 107 17.68 -2.24 1.93
N LEU A 108 18.02 -3.53 1.86
CA LEU A 108 18.12 -4.29 0.61
C LEU A 108 16.96 -5.28 0.39
N ASP A 109 16.06 -5.42 1.38
CA ASP A 109 14.95 -6.38 1.34
C ASP A 109 13.61 -5.69 1.64
N PRO A 110 12.80 -5.38 0.61
CA PRO A 110 11.53 -4.68 0.77
C PRO A 110 10.42 -5.55 1.38
N SER A 111 10.67 -6.84 1.66
CA SER A 111 9.67 -7.69 2.31
C SER A 111 9.20 -7.09 3.63
N SER A 112 8.05 -7.54 4.10
CA SER A 112 7.44 -7.12 5.35
C SER A 112 8.41 -7.36 6.53
N GLY A 113 8.85 -6.27 7.16
CA GLY A 113 9.66 -6.29 8.38
C GLY A 113 8.82 -6.41 9.65
N ASP A 114 9.48 -6.32 10.80
CA ASP A 114 8.86 -6.55 12.11
C ASP A 114 8.27 -5.28 12.73
N TYR A 115 8.65 -4.10 12.25
CA TYR A 115 8.07 -2.83 12.72
C TYR A 115 6.84 -2.46 11.90
N TYR A 116 5.77 -2.04 12.56
CA TYR A 116 4.60 -1.47 11.90
C TYR A 116 3.95 -0.35 12.71
N LEU A 117 3.40 0.63 11.99
CA LEU A 117 2.72 1.79 12.52
C LEU A 117 1.24 1.72 12.17
N ARG A 118 0.38 1.80 13.17
CA ARG A 118 -1.06 1.63 13.04
C ARG A 118 -1.82 2.64 13.90
N LEU A 119 -3.00 3.03 13.43
CA LEU A 119 -3.96 3.78 14.23
C LEU A 119 -4.83 2.82 15.07
N ASP A 120 -4.88 3.00 16.39
CA ASP A 120 -5.87 2.28 17.23
C ASP A 120 -7.21 3.03 17.20
N PRO A 121 -8.31 2.39 16.77
CA PRO A 121 -9.62 3.04 16.71
C PRO A 121 -10.33 3.18 18.08
N ARG A 122 -9.80 2.64 19.18
CA ARG A 122 -10.51 2.60 20.48
C ARG A 122 -10.54 3.94 21.21
N LYS A 123 -11.76 4.42 21.51
CA LYS A 123 -12.14 5.64 22.27
C LYS A 123 -11.62 6.96 21.67
N LEU A 124 -10.33 7.09 21.41
CA LEU A 124 -9.66 8.25 20.79
C LEU A 124 -8.53 7.74 19.89
N PRO A 125 -8.43 8.16 18.61
CA PRO A 125 -7.39 7.68 17.71
C PRO A 125 -5.99 8.01 18.21
N ASP A 126 -5.12 6.99 18.28
CA ASP A 126 -3.71 7.13 18.66
C ASP A 126 -2.82 6.34 17.69
N VAL A 127 -1.65 6.88 17.39
CA VAL A 127 -0.66 6.27 16.50
C VAL A 127 0.28 5.41 17.35
N LEU A 128 0.26 4.11 17.05
CA LEU A 128 1.00 3.10 17.78
C LEU A 128 2.08 2.50 16.87
N LEU A 129 3.29 2.40 17.40
CA LEU A 129 4.40 1.70 16.78
C LEU A 129 4.64 0.38 17.51
N PHE A 130 4.65 -0.70 16.74
CA PHE A 130 4.90 -2.04 17.23
C PHE A 130 6.22 -2.58 16.68
N HIS A 131 6.85 -3.47 17.45
CA HIS A 131 7.87 -4.40 16.98
C HIS A 131 7.34 -5.81 17.22
N SER A 132 7.15 -6.57 16.14
CA SER A 132 6.36 -7.80 16.16
C SER A 132 5.00 -7.52 16.83
N SER A 133 4.59 -8.26 17.86
CA SER A 133 3.31 -8.02 18.56
C SER A 133 3.43 -7.11 19.78
N VAL A 134 4.61 -6.51 20.03
CA VAL A 134 4.88 -5.71 21.22
C VAL A 134 4.77 -4.22 20.89
N LEU A 135 3.94 -3.50 21.64
CA LEU A 135 3.86 -2.03 21.57
C LEU A 135 5.17 -1.44 22.10
N ILE A 136 5.90 -0.71 21.26
CA ILE A 136 7.17 -0.08 21.65
C ILE A 136 7.05 1.43 21.83
N TYR A 137 6.12 2.07 21.12
CA TYR A 137 5.91 3.50 21.25
C TYR A 137 4.46 3.89 20.95
N ARG A 138 4.00 4.92 21.65
CA ARG A 138 2.68 5.53 21.51
C ARG A 138 2.90 7.04 21.37
N MET A 139 2.47 7.61 20.25
CA MET A 139 2.68 9.04 19.98
C MET A 139 1.91 9.94 20.96
N GLY A 140 0.76 9.48 21.45
CA GLY A 140 -0.03 10.19 22.44
C GLY A 140 -1.18 10.99 21.82
N HIS A 141 -2.09 11.41 22.70
CA HIS A 141 -3.38 11.94 22.31
C HIS A 141 -3.29 13.36 21.69
N GLY A 142 -3.94 13.57 20.54
CA GLY A 142 -4.19 14.92 19.98
C GLY A 142 -3.52 15.28 18.65
N MET A 143 -2.64 14.43 18.10
CA MET A 143 -1.93 14.72 16.83
C MET A 143 -2.68 14.27 15.56
N VAL A 144 -3.85 13.66 15.68
CA VAL A 144 -4.63 13.11 14.53
C VAL A 144 -5.90 13.94 14.27
N ARG A 145 -5.75 15.26 14.11
CA ARG A 145 -6.80 16.13 13.54
C ARG A 145 -6.22 16.93 12.38
N GLY A 146 -6.64 16.60 11.16
CA GLY A 146 -6.16 17.24 9.94
C GLY A 146 -4.82 16.67 9.47
N SER A 147 -4.55 16.82 8.17
CA SER A 147 -3.40 16.30 7.42
C SER A 147 -2.13 16.21 8.27
N ALA A 148 -1.81 15.00 8.74
CA ALA A 148 -0.65 14.77 9.59
C ALA A 148 0.62 14.95 8.76
N VAL A 149 1.38 16.00 9.10
CA VAL A 149 2.79 16.15 8.73
C VAL A 149 3.57 15.14 9.56
N PHE A 150 4.14 14.13 8.91
CA PHE A 150 5.18 13.30 9.51
C PHE A 150 6.50 14.01 9.27
N LEU A 151 7.15 14.46 10.35
CA LEU A 151 8.57 14.83 10.30
C LEU A 151 9.37 13.53 10.36
N PHE A 152 10.20 13.31 9.36
CA PHE A 152 11.39 12.44 9.46
C PHE A 152 12.57 13.31 9.84
#